data_AF-A0A1H8I2N8-F1
#
_entry.id   AF-A0A1H8I2N8-F1
#
_cell.length_a   1.000
_cell.length_b   1.000
_cell.length_c   1.000
_cell.angle_alpha   90.00
_cell.angle_beta   90.00
_cell.angle_gamma   90.00
#
_symmetry.space_group_name_H-M   'P 1'
#
loop_
_entity.id
_entity.type
_entity.pdbx_description
1 polymer ?
#
loop_
_entity_poly.entity_id
_entity_poly.type
_entity_poly.pdbx_seq_one_letter_code
_entity_poly.pdbx_strand_id
1 'polypeptide(L)'
;MSNFGGLVQAVGAAWLMTQLTDSATLIALVQASNTLPIMLLALASGALADIFPRKVILLTAQLIMLAVSVALAVVAWQGLLTPWLLLGFTFLIGAGQALYNPPWQASMGDLVPRADLPAAVTLNSVGFNLMRSVGPAAGGFIVAGFGAAAAFTVNAISYLPLLGALMRWQPRTTPSRAPREAFLPAVGAGLRYVVLSPNLMRVILRGALFGFAGVSVLALLPLVAKAHPQGGSLLFGGLLGCYGLGAIVGAVVNPQIRARFNNENVIRVAFAGFAAAAVVLGQTDSIWLHALAMLPAGASWVMALSLFNVTVQLSTPRWVVARALALYQTATFGGMAAGSWIWGAVAGSQGLGQALTWAGVVLLAGAIIGFWFRAPEFGKVNLEPLNRFREPALRLDLRGRSGPVMVMVDYRIEQDDVPEFLRLMQQRRNIRRRDGARNWSLLRDLEYPDLWTEAYHIATWDEYVRHNLRRTKSDAEVTTALRALHRGEGDPLVHRMIERHTVTPEDDVPLIGKLEVP
;
A
#
# COMPACT_ATOMS: atom_id res chain seq x y z
N MET A 1 -9.55 20.90 -10.30
CA MET A 1 -10.87 20.77 -10.96
C MET A 1 -11.45 19.38 -10.73
N SER A 2 -10.92 18.32 -11.36
CA SER A 2 -11.45 16.96 -11.14
C SER A 2 -11.42 16.49 -9.67
N ASN A 3 -10.32 16.74 -8.93
CA ASN A 3 -10.25 16.44 -7.49
C ASN A 3 -11.30 17.19 -6.66
N PHE A 4 -11.67 18.42 -7.08
CA PHE A 4 -12.71 19.20 -6.40
C PHE A 4 -14.07 18.55 -6.60
N GLY A 5 -14.42 18.22 -7.85
CA GLY A 5 -15.67 17.55 -8.18
C GLY A 5 -15.83 16.23 -7.43
N GLY A 6 -14.77 15.41 -7.37
CA GLY A 6 -14.81 14.13 -6.66
C GLY A 6 -15.09 14.29 -5.16
N LEU A 7 -14.50 15.29 -4.51
CA LEU A 7 -14.77 15.57 -3.09
C LEU A 7 -16.17 16.12 -2.86
N VAL A 8 -16.65 17.00 -3.74
CA VAL A 8 -18.03 17.52 -3.71
C VAL A 8 -19.05 16.37 -3.86
N GLN A 9 -18.80 15.44 -4.79
CA GLN A 9 -19.64 14.25 -4.97
C GLN A 9 -19.57 13.31 -3.77
N ALA A 10 -18.39 13.11 -3.16
CA ALA A 10 -18.27 12.28 -1.97
C ALA A 10 -19.11 12.85 -0.81
N VAL A 11 -19.08 14.17 -0.60
CA VAL A 11 -19.93 14.86 0.39
C VAL A 11 -21.41 14.73 0.03
N GLY A 12 -21.77 14.97 -1.24
CA GLY A 12 -23.14 14.82 -1.72
C GLY A 12 -23.70 13.41 -1.54
N ALA A 13 -22.91 12.38 -1.84
CA ALA A 13 -23.31 10.98 -1.70
C ALA A 13 -23.45 10.58 -0.23
N ALA A 14 -22.48 10.95 0.61
CA ALA A 14 -22.53 10.64 2.04
C ALA A 14 -23.73 11.32 2.71
N TRP A 15 -24.00 12.59 2.38
CA TRP A 15 -25.17 13.30 2.92
C TRP A 15 -26.49 12.78 2.35
N LEU A 16 -26.60 12.58 1.04
CA LEU A 16 -27.82 12.04 0.42
C LEU A 16 -28.20 10.69 1.01
N MET A 17 -27.23 9.83 1.31
CA MET A 17 -27.51 8.54 1.94
C MET A 17 -28.23 8.70 3.29
N THR A 18 -27.90 9.73 4.07
CA THR A 18 -28.60 10.03 5.33
C THR A 18 -30.05 10.47 5.12
N GLN A 19 -30.40 10.96 3.93
CA GLN A 19 -31.77 11.33 3.57
C GLN A 19 -32.55 10.13 2.98
N LEU A 20 -31.85 9.18 2.36
CA LEU A 20 -32.45 7.99 1.75
C LEU A 20 -32.73 6.86 2.76
N THR A 21 -32.00 6.81 3.88
CA THR A 21 -32.16 5.75 4.87
C THR A 21 -31.73 6.19 6.27
N ASP A 22 -32.33 5.55 7.28
CA ASP A 22 -31.92 5.68 8.69
C ASP A 22 -30.94 4.60 9.12
N SER A 23 -30.60 3.66 8.23
CA SER A 23 -29.62 2.60 8.51
C SER A 23 -28.19 3.17 8.57
N ALA A 24 -27.62 3.21 9.78
CA ALA A 24 -26.24 3.62 9.99
C ALA A 24 -25.23 2.78 9.18
N THR A 25 -25.51 1.49 9.01
CA THR A 25 -24.70 0.59 8.18
C THR A 25 -24.67 1.03 6.73
N LEU A 26 -25.82 1.34 6.13
CA LEU A 26 -25.89 1.80 4.73
C LEU A 26 -25.18 3.14 4.53
N ILE A 27 -25.34 4.08 5.47
CA ILE A 27 -24.65 5.37 5.42
C ILE A 27 -23.13 5.18 5.48
N ALA A 28 -22.64 4.36 6.41
CA ALA A 28 -21.21 4.08 6.54
C ALA A 28 -20.64 3.31 5.32
N LEU A 29 -21.45 2.45 4.69
CA LEU A 29 -21.06 1.73 3.47
C LEU A 29 -20.75 2.66 2.29
N VAL A 30 -21.21 3.91 2.27
CA VAL A 30 -20.79 4.89 1.24
C VAL A 30 -19.27 5.06 1.28
N GLN A 31 -18.67 5.09 2.47
CA GLN A 31 -17.22 5.15 2.60
C GLN A 31 -16.55 3.86 2.12
N ALA A 32 -17.14 2.71 2.44
CA ALA A 32 -16.66 1.41 1.96
C ALA A 32 -16.68 1.35 0.43
N SER A 33 -17.75 1.81 -0.22
CA SER A 33 -17.87 1.87 -1.67
C SER A 33 -16.76 2.68 -2.34
N ASN A 34 -16.26 3.74 -1.69
CA ASN A 34 -15.13 4.51 -2.23
C ASN A 34 -13.78 3.80 -2.05
N THR A 35 -13.56 3.11 -0.92
CA THR A 35 -12.26 2.51 -0.59
C THR A 35 -12.08 1.08 -1.10
N LEU A 36 -13.16 0.30 -1.18
CA LEU A 36 -13.13 -1.11 -1.56
C LEU A 36 -12.61 -1.35 -2.99
N PRO A 37 -13.02 -0.58 -4.02
CA PRO A 37 -12.46 -0.73 -5.36
C PRO A 37 -10.95 -0.47 -5.39
N ILE A 38 -10.47 0.51 -4.60
CA ILE A 38 -9.04 0.82 -4.50
C ILE A 38 -8.28 -0.38 -3.94
N MET A 39 -8.80 -1.02 -2.89
CA MET A 39 -8.22 -2.25 -2.35
C MET A 39 -8.13 -3.36 -3.40
N LEU A 40 -9.23 -3.62 -4.12
CA LEU A 40 -9.34 -4.74 -5.08
C LEU A 40 -8.46 -4.53 -6.32
N LEU A 41 -8.40 -3.29 -6.81
CA LEU A 41 -7.75 -2.95 -8.07
C LEU A 41 -6.33 -2.39 -7.91
N ALA A 42 -5.85 -2.16 -6.68
CA ALA A 42 -4.49 -1.63 -6.43
C ALA A 42 -3.39 -2.44 -7.12
N LEU A 43 -3.47 -3.78 -7.07
CA LEU A 43 -2.48 -4.66 -7.72
C LEU A 43 -2.68 -4.69 -9.24
N ALA A 44 -3.93 -4.83 -9.70
CA ALA A 44 -4.26 -4.96 -11.13
C ALA A 44 -3.91 -3.69 -11.92
N SER A 45 -4.24 -2.51 -11.39
CA SER A 45 -4.01 -1.21 -12.05
C SER A 45 -2.53 -0.96 -12.37
N GLY A 46 -1.60 -1.37 -11.50
CA GLY A 46 -0.17 -1.31 -11.77
C GLY A 46 0.26 -2.22 -12.92
N ALA A 47 -0.29 -3.44 -13.00
CA ALA A 47 -0.03 -4.36 -14.11
C ALA A 47 -0.53 -3.78 -15.44
N LEU A 48 -1.75 -3.23 -15.43
CA LEU A 48 -2.36 -2.59 -16.58
C LEU A 48 -1.50 -1.42 -17.10
N ALA A 49 -0.92 -0.62 -16.18
CA ALA A 49 -0.03 0.49 -16.51
C ALA A 49 1.28 0.08 -17.19
N ASP A 50 1.74 -1.16 -16.98
CA ASP A 50 2.94 -1.70 -17.62
C ASP A 50 2.65 -2.29 -19.02
N ILE A 51 1.41 -2.72 -19.25
CA ILE A 51 0.97 -3.37 -20.50
C ILE A 51 0.51 -2.34 -21.52
N PHE A 52 -0.38 -1.43 -21.10
CA PHE A 52 -1.04 -0.47 -21.99
C PHE A 52 -0.40 0.92 -21.92
N PRO A 53 -0.47 1.73 -23.00
CA PRO A 53 -0.03 3.12 -22.95
C PRO A 53 -0.81 3.91 -21.89
N ARG A 54 -0.09 4.68 -21.05
CA ARG A 54 -0.65 5.43 -19.92
C ARG A 54 -1.80 6.34 -20.32
N LYS A 55 -1.68 7.04 -21.45
CA LYS A 55 -2.74 7.91 -21.99
C LYS A 55 -4.05 7.15 -22.22
N VAL A 56 -3.98 5.91 -22.73
CA VAL A 56 -5.16 5.10 -23.00
C VAL A 56 -5.87 4.76 -21.69
N ILE A 57 -5.13 4.27 -20.68
CA ILE A 57 -5.69 3.94 -19.37
C ILE A 57 -6.32 5.16 -18.71
N LEU A 58 -5.62 6.31 -18.73
CA LEU A 58 -6.11 7.56 -18.14
C LEU A 58 -7.40 8.02 -18.81
N LEU A 59 -7.47 8.02 -20.15
CA LEU A 59 -8.67 8.40 -20.89
C LEU A 59 -9.82 7.43 -20.63
N THR A 60 -9.58 6.12 -20.65
CA THR A 60 -10.61 5.11 -20.38
C THR A 60 -11.18 5.25 -18.96
N ALA A 61 -10.32 5.37 -17.95
CA ALA A 61 -10.74 5.56 -16.57
C ALA A 61 -11.57 6.86 -16.41
N GLN A 62 -11.09 7.96 -17.01
CA GLN A 62 -11.78 9.25 -16.98
C GLN A 62 -13.15 9.20 -17.67
N LEU A 63 -13.27 8.52 -18.81
CA LEU A 63 -14.53 8.34 -19.52
C LEU A 63 -15.53 7.50 -18.72
N ILE A 64 -15.07 6.42 -18.08
CA ILE A 64 -15.90 5.61 -17.19
C ILE A 64 -16.42 6.47 -16.04
N MET A 65 -15.54 7.20 -15.36
CA MET A 65 -15.94 8.07 -14.23
C MET A 65 -16.91 9.16 -14.67
N LEU A 66 -16.72 9.76 -15.84
CA LEU A 66 -17.63 10.74 -16.41
C LEU A 66 -19.00 10.13 -16.71
N ALA A 67 -19.05 9.01 -17.43
CA ALA A 67 -20.29 8.34 -17.79
C ALA A 67 -21.10 7.93 -16.54
N VAL A 68 -20.43 7.33 -15.56
CA VAL A 68 -21.05 6.91 -14.29
C VAL A 68 -21.52 8.13 -13.49
N SER A 69 -20.77 9.23 -13.48
CA SER A 69 -21.17 10.46 -12.77
C SER A 69 -22.33 11.19 -13.45
N VAL A 70 -22.40 11.18 -14.78
CA VAL A 70 -23.55 11.69 -15.53
C VAL A 70 -24.78 10.84 -15.24
N ALA A 71 -24.66 9.51 -15.30
CA ALA A 71 -25.75 8.61 -14.96
C ALA A 71 -26.24 8.82 -13.51
N LEU A 72 -25.32 8.90 -12.54
CA LEU A 72 -25.64 9.22 -11.15
C LEU A 72 -26.41 10.54 -11.02
N ALA A 73 -25.93 11.61 -11.68
CA ALA A 73 -26.59 12.92 -11.64
C ALA A 73 -27.99 12.86 -12.25
N VAL A 74 -28.16 12.21 -13.41
CA VAL A 74 -29.47 12.07 -14.09
C VAL A 74 -30.47 11.32 -13.20
N VAL A 75 -30.08 10.17 -12.65
CA VAL A 75 -30.94 9.38 -11.75
C VAL A 75 -31.26 10.15 -10.47
N ALA A 76 -30.32 10.96 -9.96
CA ALA A 76 -30.56 11.84 -8.81
C ALA A 76 -31.59 12.94 -9.11
N TRP A 77 -31.49 13.61 -10.27
CA TRP A 77 -32.45 14.63 -10.70
C TRP A 77 -33.85 14.07 -10.94
N GLN A 78 -33.95 12.81 -11.35
CA GLN A 78 -35.23 12.10 -11.52
C GLN A 78 -35.83 11.62 -10.19
N GLY A 79 -35.11 11.74 -9.07
CA GLY A 79 -35.58 11.26 -7.77
C GLY A 79 -35.65 9.73 -7.65
N LEU A 80 -34.98 8.99 -8.54
CA LEU A 80 -35.03 7.52 -8.60
C LEU A 80 -33.91 6.84 -7.80
N LEU A 81 -33.08 7.60 -7.09
CA LEU A 81 -31.96 7.04 -6.33
C LEU A 81 -32.44 6.28 -5.10
N THR A 82 -32.07 5.00 -5.04
CA THR A 82 -32.18 4.16 -3.85
C THR A 82 -30.81 4.06 -3.15
N PRO A 83 -30.76 3.66 -1.86
CA PRO A 83 -29.50 3.45 -1.14
C PRO A 83 -28.53 2.53 -1.90
N TRP A 84 -29.01 1.41 -2.45
CA TRP A 84 -28.19 0.45 -3.18
C TRP A 84 -27.68 1.00 -4.51
N LEU A 85 -28.49 1.77 -5.24
CA LEU A 85 -28.04 2.44 -6.47
C LEU A 85 -26.92 3.43 -6.16
N LEU A 86 -27.06 4.22 -5.09
CA LEU A 86 -26.02 5.17 -4.67
C LEU A 86 -24.71 4.46 -4.30
N LEU A 87 -24.78 3.34 -3.58
CA LEU A 87 -23.60 2.51 -3.27
C LEU A 87 -22.96 1.93 -4.53
N GLY A 88 -23.76 1.48 -5.50
CA GLY A 88 -23.28 0.98 -6.78
C GLY A 88 -22.57 2.05 -7.61
N PHE A 89 -23.16 3.24 -7.75
CA PHE A 89 -22.55 4.35 -8.47
C PHE A 89 -21.25 4.83 -7.80
N THR A 90 -21.24 4.98 -6.47
CA THR A 90 -20.03 5.37 -5.73
C THR A 90 -18.93 4.32 -5.86
N PHE A 91 -19.28 3.03 -5.84
CA PHE A 91 -18.33 1.94 -6.09
C PHE A 91 -17.74 2.00 -7.50
N LEU A 92 -18.56 2.20 -8.53
CA LEU A 92 -18.10 2.31 -9.92
C LEU A 92 -17.19 3.54 -10.14
N ILE A 93 -17.52 4.67 -9.52
CA ILE A 93 -16.66 5.86 -9.55
C ILE A 93 -15.33 5.57 -8.83
N GLY A 94 -15.37 4.93 -7.66
CA GLY A 94 -14.20 4.49 -6.92
C GLY A 94 -13.33 3.51 -7.71
N ALA A 95 -13.93 2.61 -8.50
CA ALA A 95 -13.21 1.70 -9.38
C ALA A 95 -12.48 2.44 -10.51
N GLY A 96 -13.14 3.43 -11.11
CA GLY A 96 -12.50 4.33 -12.06
C GLY A 96 -11.31 5.08 -11.45
N GLN A 97 -11.45 5.59 -10.22
CA GLN A 97 -10.36 6.25 -9.49
C GLN A 97 -9.19 5.31 -9.18
N ALA A 98 -9.48 4.06 -8.82
CA ALA A 98 -8.47 3.03 -8.58
C ALA A 98 -7.64 2.74 -9.84
N LEU A 99 -8.26 2.80 -11.03
CA LEU A 99 -7.58 2.65 -12.31
C LEU A 99 -6.83 3.93 -12.73
N TYR A 100 -7.37 5.10 -12.40
CA TYR A 100 -6.81 6.41 -12.78
C TYR A 100 -5.56 6.81 -11.99
N ASN A 101 -5.58 6.63 -10.66
CA ASN A 101 -4.58 7.21 -9.76
C ASN A 101 -3.13 6.74 -10.04
N PRO A 102 -2.83 5.44 -10.21
CA PRO A 102 -1.45 4.99 -10.41
C PRO A 102 -0.83 5.46 -11.73
N PRO A 103 -1.50 5.31 -12.90
CA PRO A 103 -1.02 5.89 -14.16
C PRO A 103 -0.85 7.41 -14.08
N TRP A 104 -1.72 8.11 -13.36
CA TRP A 104 -1.63 9.56 -13.19
C TRP A 104 -0.35 9.94 -12.44
N GLN A 105 -0.08 9.31 -11.29
CA GLN A 105 1.16 9.55 -10.54
C GLN A 105 2.40 9.24 -11.36
N ALA A 106 2.38 8.18 -12.17
CA ALA A 106 3.50 7.82 -13.04
C ALA A 106 3.70 8.83 -14.18
N SER A 107 2.62 9.42 -14.71
CA SER A 107 2.63 10.36 -15.84
C SER A 107 3.20 11.74 -15.50
N MET A 108 3.32 12.12 -14.22
CA MET A 108 3.92 13.40 -13.83
C MET A 108 5.33 13.59 -14.40
N GLY A 109 6.14 12.53 -14.44
CA GLY A 109 7.49 12.56 -15.05
C GLY A 109 7.49 12.67 -16.58
N ASP A 110 6.36 12.38 -17.23
CA ASP A 110 6.21 12.47 -18.69
C ASP A 110 5.70 13.87 -19.11
N LEU A 111 5.14 14.65 -18.16
CA LEU A 111 4.55 15.97 -18.39
C LEU A 111 5.55 17.11 -18.27
N VAL A 112 6.59 16.97 -17.44
CA VAL A 112 7.58 18.02 -17.18
C VAL A 112 9.01 17.51 -17.35
N PRO A 113 9.95 18.38 -17.75
CA PRO A 113 11.37 18.05 -17.73
C PRO A 113 11.82 17.59 -16.34
N ARG A 114 12.85 16.74 -16.28
CA ARG A 114 13.36 16.20 -15.00
C ARG A 114 13.76 17.29 -14.00
N ALA A 115 14.24 18.44 -14.47
CA ALA A 115 14.60 19.57 -13.62
C ALA A 115 13.40 20.20 -12.90
N ASP A 116 12.23 20.19 -13.53
CA ASP A 116 11.01 20.82 -13.00
C ASP A 116 10.12 19.83 -12.22
N LEU A 117 10.47 18.54 -12.23
CA LEU A 117 9.71 17.49 -11.58
C LEU A 117 9.46 17.75 -10.08
N PRO A 118 10.44 18.21 -9.26
CA PRO A 118 10.18 18.53 -7.86
C PRO A 118 9.15 19.66 -7.68
N ALA A 119 9.22 20.69 -8.53
CA ALA A 119 8.27 21.81 -8.51
C ALA A 119 6.87 21.35 -8.90
N ALA A 120 6.75 20.51 -9.94
CA ALA A 120 5.48 19.94 -10.39
C ALA A 120 4.83 19.03 -9.32
N VAL A 121 5.62 18.17 -8.67
CA VAL A 121 5.14 17.30 -7.57
C VAL A 121 4.68 18.14 -6.38
N THR A 122 5.41 19.21 -6.06
CA THR A 122 5.03 20.15 -4.99
C THR A 122 3.71 20.85 -5.33
N LEU A 123 3.56 21.37 -6.54
CA LEU A 123 2.35 22.04 -7.00
C LEU A 123 1.14 21.10 -6.99
N ASN A 124 1.31 19.86 -7.43
CA ASN A 124 0.27 18.84 -7.37
C ASN A 124 -0.17 18.56 -5.91
N SER A 125 0.80 18.44 -5.02
CA SER A 125 0.56 18.22 -3.59
C SER A 125 -0.18 19.39 -2.94
N VAL A 126 0.20 20.64 -3.25
CA VAL A 126 -0.50 21.84 -2.77
C VAL A 126 -1.94 21.87 -3.28
N GLY A 127 -2.14 21.62 -4.58
CA GLY A 127 -3.48 21.58 -5.18
C GLY A 127 -4.36 20.51 -4.56
N PHE A 128 -3.85 19.29 -4.35
CA PHE A 128 -4.60 18.21 -3.71
C PHE A 128 -4.99 18.54 -2.27
N ASN A 129 -4.04 19.06 -1.48
CA ASN A 129 -4.30 19.43 -0.09
C ASN A 129 -5.29 20.58 0.05
N LEU A 130 -5.21 21.59 -0.82
CA LEU A 130 -6.16 22.69 -0.87
C LEU A 130 -7.57 22.17 -1.17
N MET A 131 -7.72 21.33 -2.19
CA MET A 131 -9.02 20.74 -2.53
C MET A 131 -9.56 19.86 -1.41
N ARG A 132 -8.70 19.15 -0.66
CA ARG A 132 -9.12 18.34 0.50
C ARG A 132 -9.76 19.16 1.62
N SER A 133 -9.40 20.44 1.75
CA SER A 133 -9.99 21.33 2.78
C SER A 133 -11.19 22.12 2.24
N VAL A 134 -11.05 22.68 1.04
CA VAL A 134 -12.09 23.54 0.44
C VAL A 134 -13.22 22.73 -0.20
N GLY A 135 -12.90 21.57 -0.77
CA GLY A 135 -13.84 20.71 -1.49
C GLY A 135 -15.02 20.27 -0.63
N PRO A 136 -14.80 19.72 0.59
CA PRO A 136 -15.91 19.31 1.44
C PRO A 136 -16.79 20.47 1.93
N ALA A 137 -16.19 21.61 2.27
CA ALA A 137 -16.94 22.80 2.66
C ALA A 137 -17.82 23.29 1.49
N ALA A 138 -17.23 23.45 0.30
CA ALA A 138 -17.96 23.81 -0.91
C ALA A 138 -19.05 22.78 -1.26
N GLY A 139 -18.75 21.48 -1.10
CA GLY A 139 -19.74 20.40 -1.28
C GLY A 139 -20.91 20.52 -0.32
N GLY A 140 -20.65 20.81 0.96
CA GLY A 140 -21.69 21.07 1.96
C GLY A 140 -22.60 22.24 1.58
N PHE A 141 -22.02 23.36 1.12
CA PHE A 141 -22.77 24.51 0.60
C PHE A 141 -23.60 24.17 -0.65
N ILE A 142 -23.01 23.48 -1.62
CA ILE A 142 -23.72 23.08 -2.86
C ILE A 142 -24.91 22.18 -2.51
N VAL A 143 -24.71 21.20 -1.63
CA VAL A 143 -25.76 20.28 -1.21
C VAL A 143 -26.84 21.01 -0.40
N ALA A 144 -26.46 21.96 0.46
CA ALA A 144 -27.41 22.76 1.25
C ALA A 144 -28.29 23.66 0.37
N GLY A 145 -27.71 24.32 -0.64
CA GLY A 145 -28.43 25.28 -1.48
C GLY A 145 -29.15 24.66 -2.68
N PHE A 146 -28.57 23.62 -3.29
CA PHE A 146 -29.01 23.07 -4.58
C PHE A 146 -29.26 21.55 -4.56
N GLY A 147 -29.10 20.90 -3.41
CA GLY A 147 -29.30 19.47 -3.24
C GLY A 147 -28.12 18.60 -3.73
N ALA A 148 -28.20 17.30 -3.45
CA ALA A 148 -27.13 16.35 -3.78
C ALA A 148 -26.98 16.11 -5.30
N ALA A 149 -28.06 16.21 -6.07
CA ALA A 149 -28.01 16.07 -7.53
C ALA A 149 -27.08 17.12 -8.17
N ALA A 150 -27.11 18.36 -7.67
CA ALA A 150 -26.19 19.42 -8.12
C ALA A 150 -24.72 19.08 -7.83
N ALA A 151 -24.43 18.50 -6.66
CA ALA A 151 -23.07 18.06 -6.33
C ALA A 151 -22.55 16.98 -7.31
N PHE A 152 -23.42 16.07 -7.75
CA PHE A 152 -23.08 15.06 -8.76
C PHE A 152 -22.89 15.67 -10.14
N THR A 153 -23.71 16.64 -10.53
CA THR A 153 -23.54 17.41 -11.78
C THR A 153 -22.22 18.17 -11.80
N VAL A 154 -21.85 18.83 -10.69
CA VAL A 154 -20.55 19.51 -10.55
C VAL A 154 -19.39 18.55 -10.77
N ASN A 155 -19.47 17.34 -10.22
CA ASN A 155 -18.46 16.32 -10.44
C ASN A 155 -18.35 15.89 -11.91
N ALA A 156 -19.48 15.59 -12.55
CA ALA A 156 -19.52 15.23 -13.96
C ALA A 156 -18.88 16.32 -14.85
N ILE A 157 -19.24 17.59 -14.62
CA ILE A 157 -18.68 18.73 -15.36
C ILE A 157 -17.18 18.89 -15.08
N SER A 158 -16.73 18.64 -13.84
CA SER A 158 -15.32 18.81 -13.44
C SER A 158 -14.34 17.90 -14.20
N TYR A 159 -14.84 16.83 -14.81
CA TYR A 159 -14.04 15.92 -15.63
C TYR A 159 -13.79 16.43 -17.05
N LEU A 160 -14.64 17.29 -17.59
CA LEU A 160 -14.54 17.76 -18.99
C LEU A 160 -13.22 18.52 -19.28
N PRO A 161 -12.77 19.47 -18.43
CA PRO A 161 -11.51 20.17 -18.69
C PRO A 161 -10.30 19.23 -18.67
N LEU A 162 -10.29 18.27 -17.76
CA LEU A 162 -9.21 17.28 -17.63
C LEU A 162 -9.20 16.32 -18.83
N LEU A 163 -10.37 15.89 -19.29
CA LEU A 163 -10.51 15.05 -20.47
C LEU A 163 -10.03 15.78 -21.73
N GLY A 164 -10.39 17.06 -21.90
CA GLY A 164 -9.87 17.90 -22.97
C GLY A 164 -8.35 18.09 -22.93
N ALA A 165 -7.78 18.25 -21.74
CA ALA A 165 -6.32 18.33 -21.57
C ALA A 165 -5.63 16.98 -21.92
N LEU A 166 -6.17 15.86 -21.45
CA LEU A 166 -5.64 14.52 -21.74
C LEU A 166 -5.75 14.14 -23.23
N MET A 167 -6.82 14.57 -23.92
CA MET A 167 -6.97 14.35 -25.36
C MET A 167 -5.86 15.05 -26.16
N ARG A 168 -5.53 16.30 -25.79
CA ARG A 168 -4.48 17.10 -26.42
C ARG A 168 -3.07 16.66 -26.05
N TRP A 169 -2.89 16.04 -24.89
CA TRP A 169 -1.59 15.54 -24.46
C TRP A 169 -1.08 14.42 -25.36
N GLN A 170 0.14 14.56 -25.90
CA GLN A 170 0.83 13.51 -26.65
C GLN A 170 2.07 13.07 -25.85
N PRO A 171 2.02 11.90 -25.17
CA PRO A 171 3.15 11.40 -24.42
C PRO A 171 4.30 11.07 -25.37
N ARG A 172 5.52 11.50 -25.05
CA ARG A 172 6.72 11.01 -25.71
C ARG A 172 6.98 9.58 -25.21
N THR A 173 6.51 8.59 -25.95
CA THR A 173 6.73 7.18 -25.62
C THR A 173 8.20 6.82 -25.84
N THR A 174 8.98 6.77 -24.76
CA THR A 174 10.26 6.06 -24.81
C THR A 174 9.96 4.56 -24.71
N PRO A 175 10.38 3.73 -25.68
CA PRO A 175 10.18 2.29 -25.58
C PRO A 175 10.91 1.78 -24.34
N SER A 176 10.18 1.17 -23.40
CA SER A 176 10.79 0.48 -22.26
C SER A 176 11.58 -0.72 -22.80
N ARG A 177 12.91 -0.63 -22.77
CA ARG A 177 13.84 -1.68 -23.23
C ARG A 177 14.05 -2.80 -22.19
N ALA A 178 13.35 -2.77 -21.06
CA ALA A 178 13.49 -3.80 -20.04
C ALA A 178 12.57 -5.01 -20.36
N PRO A 179 13.08 -6.25 -20.32
CA PRO A 179 12.24 -7.45 -20.40
C PRO A 179 11.15 -7.37 -19.33
N ARG A 180 9.88 -7.40 -19.76
CA ARG A 180 8.72 -7.39 -18.87
C ARG A 180 8.75 -8.67 -18.02
N GLU A 181 8.98 -8.55 -16.71
CA GLU A 181 8.76 -9.69 -15.80
C GLU A 181 7.29 -10.13 -15.90
N ALA A 182 7.05 -11.43 -15.92
CA ALA A 182 5.69 -11.95 -15.81
C ALA A 182 5.07 -11.47 -14.49
N PHE A 183 3.98 -10.71 -14.58
CA PHE A 183 3.36 -10.01 -13.45
C PHE A 183 2.99 -10.94 -12.29
N LEU A 184 2.45 -12.12 -12.60
CA LEU A 184 1.99 -13.10 -11.60
C LEU A 184 3.13 -13.68 -10.74
N PRO A 185 4.23 -14.22 -11.32
CA PRO A 185 5.41 -14.63 -10.54
C PRO A 185 6.03 -13.49 -9.69
N ALA A 186 6.03 -12.26 -10.20
CA ALA A 186 6.54 -11.10 -9.49
C ALA A 186 5.67 -10.71 -8.27
N VAL A 187 4.34 -10.81 -8.39
CA VAL A 187 3.40 -10.61 -7.27
C VAL A 187 3.60 -11.68 -6.20
N GLY A 188 3.73 -12.95 -6.59
CA GLY A 188 3.98 -14.05 -5.65
C GLY A 188 5.31 -13.88 -4.88
N ALA A 189 6.37 -13.46 -5.57
CA ALA A 189 7.65 -13.14 -4.93
C ALA A 189 7.54 -11.96 -3.96
N GLY A 190 6.81 -10.91 -4.32
CA GLY A 190 6.58 -9.75 -3.45
C GLY A 190 5.75 -10.07 -2.20
N LEU A 191 4.69 -10.86 -2.35
CA LEU A 191 3.88 -11.34 -1.24
C LEU A 191 4.70 -12.18 -0.27
N ARG A 192 5.47 -13.15 -0.80
CA ARG A 192 6.37 -13.99 0.02
C ARG A 192 7.38 -13.14 0.79
N TYR A 193 7.99 -12.15 0.14
CA TYR A 193 8.94 -11.25 0.79
C TYR A 193 8.29 -10.52 1.97
N VAL A 194 7.10 -9.96 1.76
CA VAL A 194 6.36 -9.21 2.79
C VAL A 194 5.97 -10.10 3.96
N VAL A 195 5.35 -11.26 3.69
CA VAL A 195 4.88 -12.20 4.73
C VAL A 195 6.04 -12.73 5.57
N LEU A 196 7.20 -12.99 4.96
CA LEU A 196 8.39 -13.46 5.65
C LEU A 196 9.22 -12.34 6.28
N SER A 197 8.80 -11.07 6.16
CA SER A 197 9.49 -9.91 6.74
C SER A 197 8.71 -9.36 7.95
N PRO A 198 9.12 -9.68 9.19
CA PRO A 198 8.37 -9.30 10.40
C PRO A 198 8.16 -7.79 10.54
N ASN A 199 9.16 -7.00 10.14
CA ASN A 199 9.10 -5.54 10.18
C ASN A 199 8.01 -4.98 9.26
N LEU A 200 7.89 -5.52 8.04
CA LEU A 200 6.85 -5.11 7.10
C LEU A 200 5.48 -5.54 7.57
N MET A 201 5.34 -6.75 8.12
CA MET A 201 4.06 -7.22 8.66
C MET A 201 3.57 -6.38 9.82
N ARG A 202 4.45 -5.96 10.74
CA ARG A 202 4.07 -5.03 11.83
C ARG A 202 3.52 -3.72 11.28
N VAL A 203 4.18 -3.13 10.30
CA VAL A 203 3.74 -1.84 9.71
C VAL A 203 2.42 -2.00 8.95
N ILE A 204 2.26 -3.08 8.19
CA ILE A 204 1.04 -3.37 7.42
C ILE A 204 -0.14 -3.63 8.34
N LEU A 205 0.04 -4.44 9.40
CA LEU A 205 -1.01 -4.72 10.37
C LEU A 205 -1.42 -3.47 11.15
N ARG A 206 -0.47 -2.62 11.54
CA ARG A 206 -0.78 -1.34 12.20
C ARG A 206 -1.45 -0.35 11.26
N GLY A 207 -1.06 -0.31 9.99
CA GLY A 207 -1.76 0.45 8.95
C GLY A 207 -3.19 -0.02 8.77
N ALA A 208 -3.42 -1.34 8.69
CA ALA A 208 -4.74 -1.94 8.61
C ALA A 208 -5.60 -1.64 9.84
N LEU A 209 -5.04 -1.76 11.05
CA LEU A 209 -5.72 -1.44 12.31
C LEU A 209 -6.11 0.04 12.38
N PHE A 210 -5.19 0.94 12.00
CA PHE A 210 -5.46 2.37 11.95
C PHE A 210 -6.53 2.70 10.91
N GLY A 211 -6.47 2.09 9.72
CA GLY A 211 -7.49 2.24 8.69
C GLY A 211 -8.85 1.72 9.17
N PHE A 212 -8.87 0.57 9.83
CA PHE A 212 -10.07 -0.05 10.39
C PHE A 212 -10.75 0.79 11.46
N ALA A 213 -10.00 1.27 12.45
CA ALA A 213 -10.59 2.04 13.54
C ALA A 213 -10.75 3.53 13.19
N GLY A 214 -9.80 4.11 12.44
CA GLY A 214 -9.80 5.51 12.07
C GLY A 214 -10.89 5.88 11.05
N VAL A 215 -11.28 4.97 10.17
CA VAL A 215 -12.36 5.22 9.20
C VAL A 215 -13.70 5.50 9.87
N SER A 216 -13.91 5.04 11.12
CA SER A 216 -15.14 5.25 11.89
C SER A 216 -15.57 6.73 11.90
N VAL A 217 -14.61 7.64 12.09
CA VAL A 217 -14.86 9.09 12.10
C VAL A 217 -15.44 9.52 10.76
N LEU A 218 -14.78 9.23 9.64
CA LEU A 218 -15.26 9.68 8.32
C LEU A 218 -16.53 8.96 7.86
N ALA A 219 -16.68 7.67 8.17
CA ALA A 219 -17.83 6.86 7.77
C ALA A 219 -19.10 7.23 8.56
N LEU A 220 -18.96 7.62 9.83
CA LEU A 220 -20.09 7.96 10.70
C LEU A 220 -20.31 9.47 10.83
N LEU A 221 -19.42 10.32 10.34
CA LEU A 221 -19.55 11.78 10.40
C LEU A 221 -20.89 12.32 9.84
N PRO A 222 -21.45 11.78 8.74
CA PRO A 222 -22.76 12.22 8.26
C PRO A 222 -23.86 11.99 9.31
N LEU A 223 -23.79 10.90 10.09
CA LEU A 223 -24.73 10.65 11.18
C LEU A 223 -24.50 11.62 12.34
N VAL A 224 -23.25 11.92 12.67
CA VAL A 224 -22.91 12.92 13.71
C VAL A 224 -23.53 14.27 13.34
N ALA A 225 -23.41 14.67 12.07
CA ALA A 225 -24.01 15.91 11.60
C ALA A 225 -25.55 15.86 11.56
N LYS A 226 -26.16 14.72 11.19
CA LYS A 226 -27.63 14.55 11.16
C LYS A 226 -28.25 14.50 12.57
N ALA A 227 -27.55 13.99 13.56
CA ALA A 227 -28.04 13.89 14.93
C ALA A 227 -28.14 15.25 15.65
N HIS A 228 -27.45 16.28 15.14
CA HIS A 228 -27.45 17.61 15.76
C HIS A 228 -28.74 18.40 15.46
N PRO A 229 -29.27 19.20 16.41
CA PRO A 229 -30.45 20.04 16.18
C PRO A 229 -30.25 21.09 15.08
N GLN A 230 -29.01 21.60 14.93
CA GLN A 230 -28.58 22.48 13.84
C GLN A 230 -27.96 21.68 12.68
N GLY A 231 -28.31 20.40 12.60
CA GLY A 231 -27.75 19.44 11.66
C GLY A 231 -28.03 19.82 10.21
N GLY A 232 -27.14 19.39 9.32
CA GLY A 232 -27.26 19.72 7.91
C GLY A 232 -26.00 19.40 7.11
N SER A 233 -26.13 19.44 5.79
CA SER A 233 -25.00 19.30 4.86
C SER A 233 -23.93 20.37 5.06
N LEU A 234 -24.32 21.57 5.53
CA LEU A 234 -23.40 22.65 5.87
C LEU A 234 -22.50 22.28 7.05
N LEU A 235 -23.09 21.79 8.15
CA LEU A 235 -22.33 21.32 9.32
C LEU A 235 -21.41 20.16 8.94
N PHE A 236 -21.92 19.19 8.18
CA PHE A 236 -21.14 18.07 7.68
C PHE A 236 -19.94 18.52 6.84
N GLY A 237 -20.16 19.42 5.86
CA GLY A 237 -19.09 19.99 5.03
C GLY A 237 -18.09 20.82 5.83
N GLY A 238 -18.55 21.57 6.83
CA GLY A 238 -17.71 22.35 7.74
C GLY A 238 -16.81 21.48 8.61
N LEU A 239 -17.34 20.41 9.21
CA LEU A 239 -16.57 19.42 9.98
C LEU A 239 -15.50 18.75 9.11
N LEU A 240 -15.84 18.34 7.88
CA LEU A 240 -14.86 17.83 6.93
C LEU A 240 -13.82 18.88 6.52
N GLY A 241 -14.21 20.15 6.43
CA GLY A 241 -13.29 21.28 6.23
C GLY A 241 -12.28 21.40 7.37
N CYS A 242 -12.73 21.33 8.63
CA CYS A 242 -11.86 21.28 9.81
C CYS A 242 -10.91 20.07 9.76
N TYR A 243 -11.42 18.89 9.37
CA TYR A 243 -10.59 17.70 9.18
C TYR A 243 -9.51 17.91 8.12
N GLY A 244 -9.87 18.53 6.99
CA GLY A 244 -8.93 18.90 5.93
C GLY A 244 -7.85 19.87 6.40
N LEU A 245 -8.23 20.92 7.12
CA LEU A 245 -7.30 21.91 7.69
C LEU A 245 -6.31 21.25 8.66
N GLY A 246 -6.80 20.42 9.58
CA GLY A 246 -5.97 19.63 10.49
C GLY A 246 -4.97 18.76 9.72
N ALA A 247 -5.42 18.16 8.62
CA ALA A 247 -4.59 17.33 7.76
C ALA A 247 -3.50 18.12 7.00
N ILE A 248 -3.75 19.39 6.64
CA ILE A 248 -2.72 20.30 6.11
C ILE A 248 -1.68 20.63 7.19
N VAL A 249 -2.13 21.03 8.37
CA VAL A 249 -1.24 21.35 9.50
C VAL A 249 -0.37 20.14 9.85
N GLY A 250 -0.97 18.95 9.94
CA GLY A 250 -0.25 17.71 10.15
C GLY A 250 0.82 17.45 9.09
N ALA A 251 0.53 17.69 7.81
CA ALA A 251 1.51 17.52 6.73
C ALA A 251 2.72 18.47 6.86
N VAL A 252 2.48 19.73 7.22
CA VAL A 252 3.53 20.77 7.36
C VAL A 252 4.41 20.53 8.59
N VAL A 253 3.81 20.11 9.71
CA VAL A 253 4.53 19.91 10.98
C VAL A 253 5.24 18.55 11.03
N ASN A 254 4.80 17.58 10.23
CA ASN A 254 5.31 16.20 10.21
C ASN A 254 6.85 16.07 10.03
N PRO A 255 7.55 16.82 9.14
CA PRO A 255 9.00 16.77 9.04
C PRO A 255 9.71 17.20 10.33
N GLN A 256 9.22 18.25 10.99
CA GLN A 256 9.79 18.78 12.23
C GLN A 256 9.59 17.81 13.40
N ILE A 257 8.40 17.19 13.50
CA ILE A 257 8.12 16.17 14.51
C ILE A 257 9.02 14.95 14.31
N ARG A 258 9.19 14.48 13.07
CA ARG A 258 10.04 13.32 12.76
C ARG A 258 11.52 13.56 13.04
N ALA A 259 11.99 14.80 12.95
CA ALA A 259 13.37 15.14 13.30
C ALA A 259 13.63 15.08 14.81
N ARG A 260 12.58 15.23 15.64
CA ARG A 260 12.70 15.31 17.11
C ARG A 260 12.25 14.05 17.84
N PHE A 261 11.38 13.24 17.24
CA PHE A 261 10.78 12.07 17.87
C PHE A 261 11.00 10.81 17.04
N ASN A 262 11.21 9.68 17.73
CA ASN A 262 11.29 8.37 17.10
C ASN A 262 9.96 8.03 16.41
N ASN A 263 10.03 7.32 15.28
CA ASN A 263 8.88 6.91 14.47
C ASN A 263 7.75 6.31 15.32
N GLU A 264 8.09 5.46 16.28
CA GLU A 264 7.11 4.83 17.14
C GLU A 264 6.30 5.83 17.97
N ASN A 265 6.96 6.84 18.54
CA ASN A 265 6.28 7.85 19.35
C ASN A 265 5.34 8.69 18.48
N VAL A 266 5.75 9.00 17.25
CA VAL A 266 4.91 9.71 16.28
C VAL A 266 3.64 8.91 15.96
N ILE A 267 3.78 7.59 15.73
CA ILE A 267 2.62 6.71 15.49
C ILE A 267 1.70 6.68 16.71
N ARG A 268 2.25 6.54 17.93
CA ARG A 268 1.45 6.49 19.15
C ARG A 268 0.67 7.78 19.39
N VAL A 269 1.32 8.93 19.22
CA VAL A 269 0.67 10.24 19.33
C VAL A 269 -0.44 10.38 18.29
N ALA A 270 -0.23 9.92 17.06
CA ALA A 270 -1.28 9.92 16.04
C ALA A 270 -2.46 9.00 16.41
N PHE A 271 -2.20 7.78 16.90
CA PHE A 271 -3.29 6.89 17.36
C PHE A 271 -4.05 7.49 18.54
N ALA A 272 -3.35 8.03 19.54
CA ALA A 272 -3.97 8.65 20.70
C ALA A 272 -4.75 9.92 20.35
N GLY A 273 -4.18 10.78 19.50
CA GLY A 273 -4.85 12.00 19.03
C GLY A 273 -6.11 11.71 18.23
N PHE A 274 -6.07 10.69 17.36
CA PHE A 274 -7.25 10.26 16.62
C PHE A 274 -8.29 9.59 17.54
N ALA A 275 -7.85 8.79 18.52
CA ALA A 275 -8.75 8.18 19.50
C ALA A 275 -9.48 9.24 20.34
N ALA A 276 -8.76 10.25 20.82
CA ALA A 276 -9.35 11.35 21.57
C ALA A 276 -10.42 12.08 20.73
N ALA A 277 -10.13 12.34 19.45
CA ALA A 277 -11.11 12.95 18.55
C ALA A 277 -12.36 12.09 18.34
N ALA A 278 -12.20 10.77 18.18
CA ALA A 278 -13.33 9.84 18.05
C ALA A 278 -14.18 9.80 19.32
N VAL A 279 -13.57 9.77 20.50
CA VAL A 279 -14.30 9.81 21.79
C VAL A 279 -15.03 11.12 21.97
N VAL A 280 -14.39 12.26 21.68
CA VAL A 280 -15.04 13.59 21.79
C VAL A 280 -16.27 13.66 20.88
N LEU A 281 -16.18 13.18 19.64
CA LEU A 281 -17.33 13.10 18.72
C LEU A 281 -18.46 12.20 19.22
N GLY A 282 -18.12 11.14 19.97
CA GLY A 282 -19.10 10.17 20.44
C GLY A 282 -19.81 10.57 21.73
N GLN A 283 -19.19 11.43 22.54
CA GLN A 283 -19.62 11.72 23.91
C GLN A 283 -20.11 13.16 24.13
N THR A 284 -20.04 14.00 23.09
CA THR A 284 -20.35 15.42 23.20
C THR A 284 -21.40 15.83 22.18
N ASP A 285 -22.27 16.77 22.55
CA ASP A 285 -23.22 17.42 21.64
C ASP A 285 -22.81 18.85 21.26
N SER A 286 -21.56 19.24 21.46
CA SER A 286 -21.09 20.59 21.12
C SER A 286 -20.45 20.61 19.73
N ILE A 287 -21.05 21.39 18.82
CA ILE A 287 -20.53 21.62 17.46
C ILE A 287 -19.09 22.16 17.49
N TRP A 288 -18.77 23.04 18.44
CA TRP A 288 -17.44 23.60 18.59
C TRP A 288 -16.42 22.54 19.00
N LEU A 289 -16.80 21.63 19.89
CA LEU A 289 -15.94 20.51 20.29
C LEU A 289 -15.77 19.50 19.15
N HIS A 290 -16.80 19.26 18.33
CA HIS A 290 -16.67 18.47 17.11
C HIS A 290 -15.70 19.10 16.10
N ALA A 291 -15.84 20.40 15.83
CA ALA A 291 -14.95 21.13 14.94
C ALA A 291 -13.49 21.11 15.46
N LEU A 292 -13.30 21.35 16.76
CA LEU A 292 -11.99 21.30 17.40
C LEU A 292 -11.38 19.89 17.38
N ALA A 293 -12.20 18.83 17.54
CA ALA A 293 -11.77 17.43 17.47
C ALA A 293 -11.39 16.99 16.04
N MET A 294 -12.01 17.59 15.01
CA MET A 294 -11.68 17.28 13.61
C MET A 294 -10.26 17.71 13.22
N LEU A 295 -9.71 18.77 13.82
CA LEU A 295 -8.34 19.23 13.57
C LEU A 295 -7.28 18.16 13.94
N PRO A 296 -7.20 17.65 15.19
CA PRO A 296 -6.25 16.61 15.55
C PRO A 296 -6.57 15.28 14.86
N ALA A 297 -7.83 14.97 14.52
CA ALA A 297 -8.16 13.79 13.72
C ALA A 297 -7.48 13.84 12.33
N GLY A 298 -7.64 14.96 11.62
CA GLY A 298 -7.02 15.16 10.31
C GLY A 298 -5.49 15.15 10.36
N ALA A 299 -4.90 15.81 11.36
CA ALA A 299 -3.46 15.84 11.55
C ALA A 299 -2.89 14.43 11.82
N SER A 300 -3.53 13.70 12.74
CA SER A 300 -3.16 12.34 13.12
C SER A 300 -3.27 11.37 11.94
N TRP A 301 -4.32 11.50 11.13
CA TRP A 301 -4.51 10.69 9.92
C TRP A 301 -3.33 10.81 8.95
N VAL A 302 -2.93 12.05 8.63
CA VAL A 302 -1.83 12.30 7.71
C VAL A 302 -0.50 11.84 8.30
N MET A 303 -0.26 12.13 9.58
CA MET A 303 0.98 11.73 10.25
C MET A 303 1.14 10.21 10.24
N ALA A 304 0.11 9.45 10.64
CA ALA A 304 0.14 7.99 10.67
C ALA A 304 0.34 7.39 9.28
N LEU A 305 -0.53 7.73 8.31
CA LEU A 305 -0.47 7.14 6.97
C LEU A 305 0.80 7.51 6.21
N SER A 306 1.27 8.75 6.35
CA SER A 306 2.54 9.17 5.75
C SER A 306 3.70 8.39 6.35
N LEU A 307 3.69 8.16 7.67
CA LEU A 307 4.80 7.48 8.34
C LEU A 307 4.83 5.99 8.01
N PHE A 308 3.67 5.32 7.99
CA PHE A 308 3.58 3.94 7.52
C PHE A 308 4.05 3.81 6.07
N ASN A 309 3.59 4.70 5.19
CA ASN A 309 3.97 4.67 3.79
C ASN A 309 5.49 4.82 3.60
N VAL A 310 6.11 5.81 4.25
CA VAL A 310 7.58 6.01 4.21
C VAL A 310 8.32 4.84 4.86
N THR A 311 7.81 4.27 5.95
CA THR A 311 8.40 3.10 6.62
C THR A 311 8.42 1.89 5.71
N VAL A 312 7.32 1.61 4.99
CA VAL A 312 7.28 0.53 3.99
C VAL A 312 8.28 0.80 2.88
N GLN A 313 8.37 2.02 2.36
CA GLN A 313 9.30 2.35 1.28
C GLN A 313 10.77 2.16 1.69
N LEU A 314 11.15 2.63 2.88
CA LEU A 314 12.53 2.59 3.36
C LEU A 314 12.93 1.23 3.96
N SER A 315 11.97 0.42 4.40
CA SER A 315 12.21 -0.93 4.93
C SER A 315 12.13 -2.01 3.86
N THR A 316 12.01 -1.63 2.59
CA THR A 316 11.87 -2.57 1.48
C THR A 316 12.94 -2.33 0.41
N PRO A 317 13.62 -3.38 -0.09
CA PRO A 317 14.54 -3.27 -1.21
C PRO A 317 13.87 -2.73 -2.48
N ARG A 318 14.65 -2.00 -3.30
CA ARG A 318 14.15 -1.34 -4.53
C ARG A 318 13.39 -2.27 -5.49
N TRP A 319 13.79 -3.54 -5.58
CA TRP A 319 13.18 -4.50 -6.51
C TRP A 319 11.75 -4.91 -6.11
N VAL A 320 11.39 -4.80 -4.82
CA VAL A 320 10.08 -5.23 -4.28
C VAL A 320 9.27 -4.09 -3.64
N VAL A 321 9.82 -2.88 -3.57
CA VAL A 321 9.19 -1.71 -2.92
C VAL A 321 7.77 -1.43 -3.41
N ALA A 322 7.54 -1.47 -4.73
CA ALA A 322 6.22 -1.20 -5.30
C ALA A 322 5.17 -2.25 -4.87
N ARG A 323 5.58 -3.51 -4.74
CA ARG A 323 4.70 -4.62 -4.36
C ARG A 323 4.40 -4.57 -2.86
N ALA A 324 5.40 -4.27 -2.04
CA ALA A 324 5.20 -4.05 -0.62
C ALA A 324 4.26 -2.86 -0.35
N LEU A 325 4.42 -1.77 -1.11
CA LEU A 325 3.55 -0.61 -1.00
C LEU A 325 2.10 -0.93 -1.42
N ALA A 326 1.92 -1.70 -2.50
CA ALA A 326 0.59 -2.16 -2.92
C ALA A 326 -0.06 -3.03 -1.85
N LEU A 327 0.65 -4.00 -1.28
CA LEU A 327 0.14 -4.84 -0.18
C LEU A 327 -0.22 -4.04 1.07
N TYR A 328 0.60 -3.04 1.42
CA TYR A 328 0.29 -2.08 2.48
C TYR A 328 -1.00 -1.29 2.21
N GLN A 329 -1.15 -0.76 0.99
CA GLN A 329 -2.34 -0.01 0.61
C GLN A 329 -3.58 -0.91 0.61
N THR A 330 -3.49 -2.11 0.04
CA THR A 330 -4.57 -3.11 0.07
C THR A 330 -4.99 -3.43 1.51
N ALA A 331 -4.04 -3.70 2.42
CA ALA A 331 -4.38 -3.97 3.82
C ALA A 331 -5.01 -2.75 4.52
N THR A 332 -4.50 -1.55 4.26
CA THR A 332 -5.00 -0.31 4.88
C THR A 332 -6.40 0.05 4.38
N PHE A 333 -6.63 0.05 3.07
CA PHE A 333 -7.95 0.29 2.47
C PHE A 333 -8.94 -0.83 2.74
N GLY A 334 -8.46 -2.08 2.84
CA GLY A 334 -9.28 -3.20 3.31
C GLY A 334 -9.71 -3.04 4.76
N GLY A 335 -8.81 -2.57 5.62
CA GLY A 335 -9.14 -2.12 6.96
C GLY A 335 -10.24 -1.06 6.94
N MET A 336 -10.11 -0.02 6.11
CA MET A 336 -11.13 1.03 5.99
C MET A 336 -12.49 0.50 5.48
N ALA A 337 -12.50 -0.40 4.50
CA ALA A 337 -13.75 -0.97 3.98
C ALA A 337 -14.45 -1.83 5.04
N ALA A 338 -13.69 -2.72 5.71
CA ALA A 338 -14.20 -3.55 6.79
C ALA A 338 -14.67 -2.70 7.99
N GLY A 339 -13.90 -1.67 8.35
CA GLY A 339 -14.22 -0.75 9.44
C GLY A 339 -15.48 0.05 9.15
N SER A 340 -15.65 0.54 7.93
CA SER A 340 -16.87 1.27 7.54
C SER A 340 -18.12 0.40 7.71
N TRP A 341 -18.06 -0.87 7.33
CA TRP A 341 -19.17 -1.80 7.53
C TRP A 341 -19.40 -2.12 9.01
N ILE A 342 -18.35 -2.50 9.74
CA ILE A 342 -18.45 -2.94 11.14
C ILE A 342 -18.88 -1.79 12.05
N TRP A 343 -18.27 -0.61 11.95
CA TRP A 343 -18.65 0.54 12.77
C TRP A 343 -20.03 1.07 12.40
N GLY A 344 -20.45 0.96 11.14
CA GLY A 344 -21.83 1.22 10.74
C GLY A 344 -22.84 0.28 11.43
N ALA A 345 -22.53 -1.02 11.49
CA ALA A 345 -23.37 -2.01 12.17
C ALA A 345 -23.40 -1.82 13.70
N VAL A 346 -22.26 -1.50 14.30
CA VAL A 346 -22.18 -1.16 15.74
C VAL A 346 -22.98 0.12 16.02
N ALA A 347 -22.88 1.14 15.17
CA ALA A 347 -23.65 2.38 15.33
C ALA A 347 -25.16 2.14 15.22
N GLY A 348 -25.59 1.23 14.34
CA GLY A 348 -27.00 0.86 14.19
C GLY A 348 -27.56 0.04 15.36
N SER A 349 -26.73 -0.73 16.07
CA SER A 349 -27.17 -1.61 17.16
C SER A 349 -26.99 -1.02 18.56
N GLN A 350 -25.89 -0.30 18.78
CA GLN A 350 -25.49 0.24 20.09
C GLN A 350 -25.53 1.78 20.15
N GLY A 351 -25.80 2.44 19.02
CA GLY A 351 -25.81 3.89 18.89
C GLY A 351 -24.47 4.48 18.44
N LEU A 352 -24.56 5.68 17.87
CA LEU A 352 -23.45 6.40 17.25
C LEU A 352 -22.31 6.70 18.24
N GLY A 353 -22.64 7.18 19.45
CA GLY A 353 -21.66 7.53 20.46
C GLY A 353 -20.83 6.34 20.95
N GLN A 354 -21.48 5.19 21.14
CA GLN A 354 -20.80 3.96 21.54
C GLN A 354 -19.89 3.43 20.42
N ALA A 355 -20.33 3.46 19.16
CA ALA A 355 -19.51 3.04 18.03
C ALA A 355 -18.20 3.84 17.91
N LEU A 356 -18.29 5.18 18.03
CA LEU A 356 -17.12 6.06 18.00
C LEU A 356 -16.21 5.86 19.23
N THR A 357 -16.80 5.62 20.40
CA THR A 357 -16.04 5.33 21.63
C THR A 357 -15.28 4.01 21.50
N TRP A 358 -15.92 2.94 21.03
CA TRP A 358 -15.27 1.65 20.80
C TRP A 358 -14.17 1.75 19.74
N ALA A 359 -14.38 2.50 18.66
CA ALA A 359 -13.32 2.78 17.69
C ALA A 359 -12.13 3.52 18.32
N GLY A 360 -12.41 4.50 19.20
CA GLY A 360 -11.40 5.18 20.01
C GLY A 360 -10.62 4.21 20.91
N VAL A 361 -11.29 3.27 21.58
CA VAL A 361 -10.65 2.22 22.40
C VAL A 361 -9.74 1.34 21.54
N VAL A 362 -10.17 0.93 20.35
CA VAL A 362 -9.33 0.13 19.43
C VAL A 362 -8.09 0.92 18.99
N LEU A 363 -8.21 2.23 18.75
CA LEU A 363 -7.06 3.10 18.47
C LEU A 363 -6.13 3.24 19.67
N LEU A 364 -6.65 3.40 20.89
CA LEU A 364 -5.83 3.42 22.10
C LEU A 364 -5.09 2.10 22.31
N ALA A 365 -5.78 0.96 22.11
CA ALA A 365 -5.16 -0.35 22.13
C ALA A 365 -4.04 -0.45 21.07
N GLY A 366 -4.26 0.06 19.86
CA GLY A 366 -3.24 0.14 18.81
C GLY A 366 -2.01 1.00 19.18
N ALA A 367 -2.20 2.06 19.97
CA ALA A 367 -1.10 2.84 20.55
C ALA A 367 -0.33 2.03 21.60
N ILE A 368 -1.03 1.31 22.47
CA ILE A 368 -0.44 0.49 23.55
C ILE A 368 0.33 -0.71 22.98
N ILE A 369 -0.23 -1.40 21.98
CA ILE A 369 0.44 -2.51 21.27
C ILE A 369 1.77 -2.03 20.68
N GLY A 370 1.88 -0.75 20.32
CA GLY A 370 3.12 -0.11 19.89
C GLY A 370 4.28 -0.18 20.88
N PHE A 371 4.03 -0.42 22.17
CA PHE A 371 5.10 -0.67 23.16
C PHE A 371 5.82 -2.00 22.93
N TRP A 372 5.09 -3.03 22.51
CA TRP A 372 5.55 -4.40 22.33
C TRP A 372 5.93 -4.66 20.86
N PHE A 373 5.20 -4.06 19.92
CA PHE A 373 5.40 -4.17 18.48
C PHE A 373 5.85 -2.83 17.89
N ARG A 374 7.03 -2.37 18.33
CA ARG A 374 7.62 -1.10 17.87
C ARG A 374 7.82 -1.11 16.36
N ALA A 375 7.42 -0.01 15.72
CA ALA A 375 7.71 0.24 14.32
C ALA A 375 9.23 0.33 14.11
N PRO A 376 9.75 -0.17 12.98
CA PRO A 376 11.18 -0.07 12.69
C PRO A 376 11.60 1.41 12.60
N GLU A 377 12.75 1.73 13.19
CA GLU A 377 13.39 3.03 12.99
C GLU A 377 14.14 3.07 11.65
N PHE A 378 14.13 4.23 11.01
CA PHE A 378 14.84 4.45 9.76
C PHE A 378 16.35 4.23 9.92
N GLY A 379 17.00 3.64 8.92
CA GLY A 379 18.47 3.61 8.81
C GLY A 379 19.19 2.54 9.63
N LYS A 380 18.51 1.73 10.46
CA LYS A 380 19.18 0.63 11.19
C LYS A 380 19.62 -0.54 10.31
N VAL A 381 19.04 -0.67 9.12
CA VAL A 381 19.28 -1.81 8.21
C VAL A 381 19.58 -1.25 6.82
N ASN A 382 20.79 -1.48 6.32
CA ASN A 382 21.19 -1.04 4.99
C ASN A 382 20.67 -2.01 3.92
N LEU A 383 19.53 -1.65 3.31
CA LEU A 383 18.86 -2.45 2.28
C LEU A 383 19.36 -2.14 0.85
N GLU A 384 20.43 -1.38 0.70
CA GLU A 384 21.01 -1.13 -0.62
C GLU A 384 21.53 -2.43 -1.25
N PRO A 385 21.45 -2.57 -2.60
CA PRO A 385 22.01 -3.72 -3.29
C PRO A 385 23.49 -3.88 -2.98
N LEU A 386 23.91 -5.10 -2.64
CA LEU A 386 25.31 -5.40 -2.38
C LEU A 386 26.15 -5.31 -3.68
N ASN A 387 25.56 -5.62 -4.84
CA ASN A 387 26.18 -5.57 -6.17
C ASN A 387 27.58 -6.23 -6.27
N ARG A 388 27.84 -7.26 -5.45
CA ARG A 388 29.11 -8.03 -5.49
C ARG A 388 29.00 -9.36 -6.24
N PHE A 389 27.78 -9.80 -6.56
CA PHE A 389 27.58 -11.06 -7.25
C PHE A 389 28.01 -10.95 -8.72
N ARG A 390 28.93 -11.83 -9.14
CA ARG A 390 29.25 -12.08 -10.54
C ARG A 390 28.66 -13.44 -10.89
N GLU A 391 27.90 -13.49 -11.98
CA GLU A 391 27.37 -14.75 -12.48
C GLU A 391 28.53 -15.69 -12.83
N PRO A 392 28.53 -16.93 -12.33
CA PRO A 392 29.59 -17.88 -12.65
C PRO A 392 29.50 -18.25 -14.13
N ALA A 393 30.66 -18.37 -14.79
CA ALA A 393 30.73 -18.91 -16.14
C ALA A 393 30.36 -20.40 -16.10
N LEU A 394 29.15 -20.73 -16.56
CA LEU A 394 28.69 -22.10 -16.69
C LEU A 394 29.31 -22.74 -17.93
N ARG A 395 29.52 -24.05 -17.89
CA ARG A 395 29.93 -24.84 -19.06
C ARG A 395 28.74 -25.52 -19.76
N LEU A 396 27.54 -25.44 -19.17
CA LEU A 396 26.28 -25.97 -19.68
C LEU A 396 25.49 -24.84 -20.35
N ASP A 397 24.86 -25.10 -21.49
CA ASP A 397 23.99 -24.16 -22.20
C ASP A 397 22.62 -24.09 -21.52
N LEU A 398 22.61 -23.45 -20.34
CA LEU A 398 21.40 -23.26 -19.57
C LEU A 398 20.62 -22.05 -20.11
N ARG A 399 19.37 -22.30 -20.52
CA ARG A 399 18.40 -21.24 -20.73
C ARG A 399 17.99 -20.66 -19.36
N GLY A 400 17.64 -19.38 -19.31
CA GLY A 400 17.24 -18.73 -18.05
C GLY A 400 16.06 -19.38 -17.30
N ARG A 401 15.21 -20.13 -18.01
CA ARG A 401 14.09 -20.90 -17.45
C ARG A 401 14.46 -22.31 -16.99
N SER A 402 15.69 -22.76 -17.22
CA SER A 402 16.16 -24.09 -16.82
C SER A 402 16.19 -24.21 -15.29
N GLY A 403 15.74 -25.35 -14.78
CA GLY A 403 15.68 -25.66 -13.35
C GLY A 403 14.79 -26.88 -13.12
N PRO A 404 14.54 -27.28 -11.86
CA PRO A 404 14.99 -26.63 -10.63
C PRO A 404 16.51 -26.70 -10.41
N VAL A 405 17.04 -25.70 -9.70
CA VAL A 405 18.46 -25.59 -9.35
C VAL A 405 18.62 -25.84 -7.86
N MET A 406 19.36 -26.87 -7.50
CA MET A 406 19.83 -27.13 -6.14
C MET A 406 21.14 -26.37 -5.92
N VAL A 407 21.23 -25.67 -4.80
CA VAL A 407 22.46 -25.00 -4.36
C VAL A 407 22.88 -25.59 -3.03
N MET A 408 24.12 -26.00 -2.94
CA MET A 408 24.73 -26.47 -1.70
C MET A 408 25.93 -25.61 -1.35
N VAL A 409 26.07 -25.23 -0.08
CA VAL A 409 27.19 -24.43 0.41
C VAL A 409 27.82 -25.11 1.61
N ASP A 410 29.09 -25.46 1.48
CA ASP A 410 29.81 -26.24 2.48
C ASP A 410 30.60 -25.35 3.43
N TYR A 411 30.45 -25.64 4.72
CA TYR A 411 31.07 -24.95 5.84
C TYR A 411 31.82 -25.95 6.70
N ARG A 412 33.13 -25.77 6.83
CA ARG A 412 33.93 -26.39 7.89
C ARG A 412 33.91 -25.53 9.14
N ILE A 413 33.35 -26.03 10.23
CA ILE A 413 33.08 -25.30 11.48
C ILE A 413 33.65 -26.10 12.67
N GLU A 414 34.41 -25.42 13.53
CA GLU A 414 34.93 -26.02 14.77
C GLU A 414 33.82 -26.27 15.79
N GLN A 415 33.99 -27.30 16.62
CA GLN A 415 32.96 -27.75 17.57
C GLN A 415 32.55 -26.66 18.58
N ASP A 416 33.50 -25.79 18.97
CA ASP A 416 33.26 -24.68 19.90
C ASP A 416 32.43 -23.55 19.27
N ASP A 417 32.50 -23.38 17.95
CA ASP A 417 31.79 -22.34 17.18
C ASP A 417 30.38 -22.78 16.74
N VAL A 418 30.04 -24.08 16.90
CA VAL A 418 28.75 -24.65 16.46
C VAL A 418 27.52 -23.91 17.00
N PRO A 419 27.43 -23.53 18.29
CA PRO A 419 26.25 -22.82 18.80
C PRO A 419 26.00 -21.49 18.09
N GLU A 420 27.07 -20.72 17.84
CA GLU A 420 26.99 -19.44 17.14
C GLU A 420 26.71 -19.64 15.65
N PHE A 421 27.33 -20.64 15.02
CA PHE A 421 27.04 -21.03 13.65
C PHE A 421 25.56 -21.38 13.45
N LEU A 422 24.98 -22.21 14.32
CA LEU A 422 23.56 -22.57 14.25
C LEU A 422 22.64 -21.36 14.41
N ARG A 423 22.99 -20.43 15.32
CA ARG A 423 22.28 -19.16 15.51
C ARG A 423 22.30 -18.32 14.23
N LEU A 424 23.45 -18.18 13.58
CA LEU A 424 23.60 -17.46 12.30
C LEU A 424 22.91 -18.18 11.14
N MET A 425 22.95 -19.52 11.10
CA MET A 425 22.26 -20.32 10.09
C MET A 425 20.74 -20.22 10.20
N GLN A 426 20.19 -20.06 11.41
CA GLN A 426 18.78 -19.75 11.60
C GLN A 426 18.40 -18.40 10.97
N GLN A 427 19.24 -17.37 11.13
CA GLN A 427 19.04 -16.08 10.47
C GLN A 427 19.15 -16.20 8.94
N ARG A 428 20.17 -16.93 8.48
CA ARG A 428 20.40 -17.17 7.05
C ARG A 428 19.25 -17.93 6.38
N ARG A 429 18.68 -18.94 7.03
CA ARG A 429 17.47 -19.64 6.56
C ARG A 429 16.34 -18.66 6.25
N ASN A 430 16.09 -17.71 7.15
CA ASN A 430 15.03 -16.72 6.98
C ASN A 430 15.30 -15.80 5.79
N ILE A 431 16.55 -15.32 5.64
CA ILE A 431 16.99 -14.53 4.48
C ILE A 431 16.79 -15.31 3.17
N ARG A 432 17.26 -16.56 3.11
CA ARG A 432 17.13 -17.42 1.93
C ARG A 432 15.68 -17.62 1.50
N ARG A 433 14.80 -17.98 2.44
CA ARG A 433 13.38 -18.23 2.15
C ARG A 433 12.65 -16.95 1.71
N ARG A 434 12.97 -15.81 2.34
CA ARG A 434 12.43 -14.49 1.98
C ARG A 434 12.79 -14.09 0.55
N ASP A 435 14.04 -14.34 0.14
CA ASP A 435 14.56 -13.92 -1.17
C ASP A 435 14.33 -14.96 -2.27
N GLY A 436 13.83 -16.13 -1.90
CA GLY A 436 13.10 -16.99 -2.81
C GLY A 436 13.45 -18.48 -2.82
N ALA A 437 14.39 -18.89 -1.98
CA ALA A 437 14.76 -20.28 -1.82
C ALA A 437 13.61 -21.12 -1.25
N ARG A 438 13.52 -22.37 -1.71
CA ARG A 438 12.57 -23.40 -1.27
C ARG A 438 13.35 -24.58 -0.68
N ASN A 439 12.67 -25.41 0.12
CA ASN A 439 13.23 -26.66 0.68
C ASN A 439 14.63 -26.46 1.29
N TRP A 440 14.80 -25.41 2.10
CA TRP A 440 16.06 -25.16 2.78
C TRP A 440 16.29 -26.20 3.87
N SER A 441 17.49 -26.78 3.90
CA SER A 441 17.97 -27.69 4.93
C SER A 441 19.41 -27.35 5.31
N LEU A 442 19.77 -27.73 6.54
CA LEU A 442 21.14 -27.72 7.01
C LEU A 442 21.50 -29.16 7.35
N LEU A 443 22.52 -29.67 6.68
CA LEU A 443 23.02 -31.03 6.78
C LEU A 443 24.32 -30.99 7.57
N ARG A 444 24.56 -32.03 8.38
CA ARG A 444 25.85 -32.30 9.02
C ARG A 444 26.35 -33.61 8.47
N ASP A 445 27.58 -33.62 8.01
CA ASP A 445 28.19 -34.83 7.49
C ASP A 445 28.42 -35.84 8.64
N LEU A 446 28.15 -37.12 8.37
CA LEU A 446 28.25 -38.19 9.36
C LEU A 446 29.67 -38.75 9.46
N GLU A 447 30.45 -38.67 8.38
CA GLU A 447 31.84 -39.12 8.30
C GLU A 447 32.80 -38.00 8.73
N TYR A 448 32.43 -36.73 8.43
CA TYR A 448 33.20 -35.54 8.75
C TYR A 448 32.37 -34.55 9.59
N PRO A 449 32.25 -34.73 10.92
CA PRO A 449 31.32 -33.95 11.74
C PRO A 449 31.59 -32.43 11.81
N ASP A 450 32.76 -31.98 11.38
CA ASP A 450 33.14 -30.57 11.20
C ASP A 450 32.55 -29.96 9.92
N LEU A 451 32.08 -30.78 8.98
CA LEU A 451 31.49 -30.36 7.72
C LEU A 451 29.96 -30.21 7.83
N TRP A 452 29.50 -29.01 7.49
CA TRP A 452 28.09 -28.63 7.46
C TRP A 452 27.71 -28.11 6.08
N THR A 453 26.61 -28.58 5.52
CA THR A 453 26.14 -28.18 4.18
C THR A 453 24.78 -27.49 4.27
N GLU A 454 24.73 -26.23 3.84
CA GLU A 454 23.47 -25.54 3.56
C GLU A 454 22.95 -25.99 2.20
N ALA A 455 21.76 -26.60 2.13
CA ALA A 455 21.14 -27.00 0.86
C ALA A 455 19.80 -26.28 0.65
N TYR A 456 19.53 -25.81 -0.57
CA TYR A 456 18.25 -25.19 -0.91
C TYR A 456 17.97 -25.20 -2.42
N HIS A 457 16.69 -25.10 -2.78
CA HIS A 457 16.22 -25.13 -4.16
C HIS A 457 15.78 -23.75 -4.64
N ILE A 458 16.01 -23.48 -5.92
CA ILE A 458 15.47 -22.34 -6.65
C ILE A 458 14.80 -22.85 -7.94
N ALA A 459 13.70 -22.23 -8.36
CA ALA A 459 12.89 -22.80 -9.43
C ALA A 459 13.59 -22.75 -10.80
N THR A 460 14.35 -21.69 -11.08
CA THR A 460 15.06 -21.52 -12.36
C THR A 460 16.42 -20.84 -12.19
N TRP A 461 17.27 -20.93 -13.21
CA TRP A 461 18.56 -20.23 -13.28
C TRP A 461 18.40 -18.71 -13.19
N ASP A 462 17.43 -18.12 -13.90
CA ASP A 462 17.14 -16.68 -13.81
C ASP A 462 16.70 -16.28 -12.39
N GLU A 463 15.98 -17.14 -11.69
CA GLU A 463 15.65 -16.91 -10.28
C GLU A 463 16.90 -17.02 -9.40
N TYR A 464 17.84 -17.92 -9.69
CA TYR A 464 19.10 -18.04 -8.96
C TYR A 464 19.97 -16.79 -9.12
N VAL A 465 20.13 -16.31 -10.36
CA VAL A 465 20.87 -15.07 -10.65
C VAL A 465 20.20 -13.89 -9.94
N ARG A 466 18.86 -13.76 -10.06
CA ARG A 466 18.10 -12.71 -9.38
C ARG A 466 18.21 -12.80 -7.85
N HIS A 467 18.12 -14.00 -7.28
CA HIS A 467 18.27 -14.24 -5.84
C HIS A 467 19.60 -13.70 -5.31
N ASN A 468 20.68 -13.89 -6.05
CA ASN A 468 22.01 -13.42 -5.64
C ASN A 468 22.24 -11.92 -5.92
N LEU A 469 21.66 -11.36 -6.98
CA LEU A 469 21.68 -9.93 -7.26
C LEU A 469 20.85 -9.10 -6.26
N ARG A 470 19.79 -9.69 -5.70
CA ARG A 470 18.88 -9.04 -4.75
C ARG A 470 19.42 -8.93 -3.32
N ARG A 471 20.60 -9.49 -3.03
CA ARG A 471 21.21 -9.45 -1.69
C ARG A 471 21.46 -8.01 -1.25
N THR A 472 21.02 -7.68 -0.03
CA THR A 472 21.26 -6.37 0.55
C THR A 472 22.57 -6.32 1.34
N LYS A 473 23.09 -5.12 1.61
CA LYS A 473 24.26 -4.94 2.50
C LYS A 473 24.02 -5.52 3.89
N SER A 474 22.83 -5.35 4.45
CA SER A 474 22.47 -5.93 5.77
C SER A 474 22.46 -7.46 5.78
N ASP A 475 21.97 -8.10 4.70
CA ASP A 475 22.02 -9.56 4.61
C ASP A 475 23.46 -10.08 4.44
N ALA A 476 24.37 -9.23 3.94
CA ALA A 476 25.77 -9.55 3.79
C ALA A 476 26.48 -9.67 5.15
N GLU A 477 26.03 -8.98 6.20
CA GLU A 477 26.61 -9.07 7.54
C GLU A 477 26.55 -10.50 8.09
N VAL A 478 25.40 -11.17 7.94
CA VAL A 478 25.24 -12.59 8.32
C VAL A 478 26.16 -13.48 7.47
N THR A 479 26.33 -13.15 6.19
CA THR A 479 27.24 -13.90 5.30
C THR A 479 28.70 -13.73 5.71
N THR A 480 29.10 -12.52 6.10
CA THR A 480 30.45 -12.21 6.58
C THR A 480 30.73 -12.88 7.93
N ALA A 481 29.78 -12.86 8.86
CA ALA A 481 29.90 -13.54 10.14
C ALA A 481 30.05 -15.06 9.96
N LEU A 482 29.22 -15.68 9.09
CA LEU A 482 29.35 -17.10 8.77
C LEU A 482 30.69 -17.45 8.10
N ARG A 483 31.23 -16.54 7.27
CA ARG A 483 32.56 -16.72 6.68
C ARG A 483 33.67 -16.65 7.75
N ALA A 484 33.52 -15.81 8.77
CA ALA A 484 34.50 -15.72 9.85
C ALA A 484 34.59 -17.00 10.70
N LEU A 485 33.49 -17.77 10.81
CA LEU A 485 33.46 -19.07 11.48
C LEU A 485 33.96 -20.22 10.60
N HIS A 486 34.14 -20.00 9.29
CA HIS A 486 34.59 -21.03 8.36
C HIS A 486 36.11 -21.23 8.47
N ARG A 487 36.54 -22.48 8.71
CA ARG A 487 37.96 -22.86 8.82
C ARG A 487 38.54 -23.55 7.57
N GLY A 488 37.75 -23.68 6.51
CA GLY A 488 38.24 -24.20 5.23
C GLY A 488 39.17 -23.21 4.52
N GLU A 489 39.96 -23.70 3.56
CA GLU A 489 40.80 -22.83 2.75
C GLU A 489 39.95 -21.96 1.82
N GLY A 490 40.04 -20.64 2.01
CA GLY A 490 39.37 -19.66 1.15
C GLY A 490 37.88 -19.45 1.47
N ASP A 491 37.08 -19.25 0.42
CA ASP A 491 35.65 -19.02 0.55
C ASP A 491 34.87 -20.34 0.62
N PRO A 492 33.75 -20.42 1.38
CA PRO A 492 32.90 -21.60 1.43
C PRO A 492 32.55 -22.14 0.04
N LEU A 493 32.74 -23.44 -0.17
CA LEU A 493 32.53 -24.07 -1.47
C LEU A 493 31.04 -24.05 -1.83
N VAL A 494 30.72 -23.61 -3.06
CA VAL A 494 29.33 -23.50 -3.54
C VAL A 494 29.11 -24.43 -4.72
N HIS A 495 28.32 -25.47 -4.51
CA HIS A 495 27.83 -26.37 -5.56
C HIS A 495 26.53 -25.85 -6.15
N ARG A 496 26.41 -25.90 -7.47
CA ARG A 496 25.20 -25.51 -8.22
C ARG A 496 24.84 -26.67 -9.13
N MET A 497 23.74 -27.33 -8.84
CA MET A 497 23.31 -28.54 -9.53
C MET A 497 21.95 -28.30 -10.17
N ILE A 498 21.77 -28.74 -11.41
CA ILE A 498 20.43 -28.82 -12.01
C ILE A 498 19.82 -30.16 -11.59
N GLU A 499 18.61 -30.11 -11.04
CA GLU A 499 17.92 -31.28 -10.54
C GLU A 499 17.04 -31.88 -11.64
N ARG A 500 17.14 -33.20 -11.82
CA ARG A 500 16.35 -33.98 -12.78
C ARG A 500 15.51 -34.99 -12.02
N HIS A 501 14.19 -34.85 -12.12
CA HIS A 501 13.23 -35.73 -11.45
C HIS A 501 12.88 -36.95 -12.31
N THR A 502 13.03 -36.82 -13.63
CA THR A 502 12.93 -37.88 -14.63
C THR A 502 14.28 -38.02 -15.32
N VAL A 503 14.66 -39.25 -15.65
CA VAL A 503 15.93 -39.55 -16.32
C VAL A 503 15.61 -40.14 -17.68
N THR A 504 15.38 -39.27 -18.68
CA THR A 504 15.30 -39.67 -20.08
C THR A 504 16.55 -39.18 -20.85
N PRO A 505 16.94 -39.83 -21.95
CA PRO A 505 18.06 -39.38 -22.78
C PRO A 505 17.88 -37.97 -23.35
N GLU A 506 16.64 -37.51 -23.48
CA GLU A 506 16.27 -36.17 -23.98
C GLU A 506 16.43 -35.05 -22.94
N ASP A 507 16.71 -35.41 -21.67
CA ASP A 507 16.88 -34.46 -20.55
C ASP A 507 18.34 -33.98 -20.39
N ASP A 508 19.27 -34.34 -21.27
CA ASP A 508 20.64 -33.82 -21.19
C ASP A 508 20.69 -32.30 -21.49
N VAL A 509 21.60 -31.59 -20.82
CA VAL A 509 21.85 -30.16 -21.09
C VAL A 509 23.17 -30.06 -21.83
N PRO A 510 23.18 -29.58 -23.10
CA PRO A 510 24.39 -29.55 -23.89
C PRO A 510 25.46 -28.64 -23.28
N LEU A 511 26.72 -28.96 -23.55
CA LEU A 511 27.85 -28.12 -23.17
C LEU A 511 27.97 -26.91 -24.11
N ILE A 512 28.28 -25.73 -23.56
CA ILE A 512 28.50 -24.51 -24.35
C ILE A 512 29.65 -24.75 -25.34
N GLY A 513 29.38 -24.53 -26.64
CA GLY A 513 30.37 -24.67 -27.71
C GLY A 513 30.47 -26.07 -28.33
N LYS A 514 29.67 -27.05 -27.86
CA LYS A 514 29.41 -28.28 -28.63
C LYS A 514 28.04 -28.15 -29.29
N LEU A 515 28.03 -27.99 -30.61
CA LEU A 515 26.84 -28.32 -31.41
C LEU A 515 26.57 -29.80 -31.20
N GLU A 516 25.41 -30.16 -30.68
CA GLU A 516 24.94 -31.54 -30.79
C GLU A 516 24.65 -31.81 -32.28
N VAL A 517 25.47 -32.70 -32.83
CA VAL A 517 25.27 -33.41 -34.10
C VAL A 517 24.07 -34.34 -33.86
N PRO A 518 23.14 -34.47 -34.84
CA PRO A 518 21.70 -34.61 -34.63
C PRO A 518 21.21 -35.84 -33.86
#